data_AF-A0A233HUM4-F1
#
_entry.id   AF-A0A233HUM4-F1
#
_cell.length_a   1.000
_cell.length_b   1.000
_cell.length_c   1.000
_cell.angle_alpha   90.00
_cell.angle_beta   90.00
_cell.angle_gamma   90.00
#
_symmetry.space_group_name_H-M   'P 1'
#
loop_
_entity.id
_entity.type
_entity.pdbx_description
1 polymer ?
#
loop_
_entity_poly.entity_id
_entity_poly.type
_entity_poly.pdbx_seq_one_letter_code
_entity_poly.pdbx_strand_id
1 'polypeptide(L)'
;MDKALFDGILLFSKEQGVYLGSFMGLGFWSNWDPVGQVSAVTFKNESDAKSYVESWECEPPVDLQYLSVKTVSEHSATIKECVEAGADAWVPDTEVTKH
;
A
#
# COMPACT_ATOMS: atom_id res chain seq x y z
N MET A 1 -1.35 -11.74 -23.78
CA MET A 1 -0.51 -12.39 -22.77
C MET A 1 -1.21 -12.21 -21.45
N ASP A 2 -1.98 -13.21 -21.04
CA ASP A 2 -2.62 -13.28 -19.74
C ASP A 2 -1.50 -13.44 -18.70
N LYS A 3 -1.06 -12.32 -18.11
CA LYS A 3 -0.14 -12.37 -16.98
C LYS A 3 -0.88 -13.05 -15.84
N ALA A 4 -0.24 -14.04 -15.22
CA ALA A 4 -0.73 -14.59 -13.96
C ALA A 4 -0.87 -13.43 -12.96
N LEU A 5 -2.05 -13.30 -12.38
CA LEU A 5 -2.32 -12.35 -11.32
C LEU A 5 -2.06 -13.06 -9.99
N PHE A 6 -1.37 -12.38 -9.09
CA PHE A 6 -1.20 -12.74 -7.70
C PHE A 6 -2.28 -12.05 -6.88
N ASP A 7 -2.88 -12.79 -5.95
CA ASP A 7 -3.75 -12.22 -4.92
C ASP A 7 -2.85 -11.75 -3.76
N GLY A 8 -2.91 -10.46 -3.47
CA GLY A 8 -2.21 -9.82 -2.36
C GLY A 8 -3.18 -9.12 -1.42
N ILE A 9 -2.71 -8.78 -0.23
CA ILE A 9 -3.43 -7.97 0.75
C ILE A 9 -2.73 -6.61 0.89
N LEU A 10 -3.51 -5.54 0.85
CA LEU A 10 -3.11 -4.17 1.11
C LEU A 10 -3.56 -3.76 2.52
N LEU A 11 -2.76 -2.92 3.15
CA LEU A 11 -3.18 -2.19 4.34
C LEU A 11 -3.78 -0.85 3.88
N PHE A 12 -5.03 -0.60 4.25
CA PHE A 12 -5.77 0.58 3.85
C PHE A 12 -6.42 1.23 5.05
N SER A 13 -6.29 2.55 5.17
CA SER A 13 -7.05 3.39 6.09
C SER A 13 -7.78 4.44 5.26
N LYS A 14 -9.01 4.79 5.65
CA LYS A 14 -9.76 5.89 5.05
C LYS A 14 -9.09 7.24 5.25
N GLU A 15 -8.43 7.43 6.40
CA GLU A 15 -7.74 8.69 6.69
C GLU A 15 -6.37 8.75 6.01
N GLN A 16 -5.57 7.69 6.15
CA GLN A 16 -4.17 7.69 5.72
C GLN A 16 -4.00 7.18 4.28
N GLY A 17 -4.95 6.42 3.76
CA GLY A 17 -4.90 5.82 2.43
C GLY A 17 -4.23 4.44 2.44
N VAL A 18 -3.57 4.08 1.34
CA VAL A 18 -2.84 2.81 1.19
C VAL A 18 -1.47 2.91 1.84
N TYR A 19 -1.08 1.89 2.57
CA TYR A 19 0.27 1.77 3.10
C TYR A 19 1.29 1.46 1.99
N LEU A 20 2.32 2.28 1.88
CA LEU A 20 3.33 2.21 0.84
C LEU A 20 4.65 1.59 1.31
N GLY A 21 4.79 1.37 2.61
CA GLY A 21 5.98 0.82 3.25
C GLY A 21 6.44 1.68 4.42
N SER A 22 7.58 1.33 5.00
CA SER A 22 8.19 2.10 6.09
C SER A 22 9.67 2.29 5.87
N PHE A 23 10.20 3.43 6.31
CA PHE A 23 11.63 3.68 6.38
C PHE A 23 11.98 4.36 7.71
N MET A 24 13.05 3.87 8.37
CA MET A 24 13.48 4.39 9.68
C MET A 24 12.36 4.45 10.74
N GLY A 25 11.45 3.47 10.74
CA GLY A 25 10.33 3.39 11.68
C GLY A 25 9.15 4.33 11.36
N LEU A 26 9.19 5.06 10.24
CA LEU A 26 8.09 5.89 9.77
C LEU A 26 7.32 5.16 8.67
N GLY A 27 6.02 4.98 8.87
CA GLY A 27 5.11 4.44 7.86
C GLY A 27 4.74 5.49 6.83
N PHE A 28 4.82 5.14 5.56
CA PHE A 28 4.41 5.97 4.44
C PHE A 28 3.03 5.55 3.95
N TRP A 29 2.19 6.55 3.74
CA TRP A 29 0.80 6.35 3.40
C TRP A 29 0.42 7.26 2.23
N SER A 30 -0.45 6.74 1.37
CA SER A 30 -0.75 7.34 0.09
C SER A 30 -1.38 8.74 0.18
N ASN A 31 -2.16 9.03 1.23
CA ASN A 31 -2.81 10.34 1.41
C ASN A 31 -1.98 11.33 2.23
N TRP A 32 -0.88 10.89 2.86
CA TRP A 32 -0.07 11.74 3.72
C TRP A 32 1.22 12.15 3.04
N ASP A 33 2.14 11.20 2.89
CA ASP A 33 3.41 11.41 2.21
C ASP A 33 3.79 10.12 1.48
N PRO A 34 3.53 10.05 0.16
CA PRO A 34 3.84 8.86 -0.60
C PRO A 34 5.34 8.72 -0.92
N VAL A 35 6.20 9.70 -0.60
CA VAL A 35 7.65 9.69 -0.87
C VAL A 35 8.01 9.22 -2.29
N GLY A 36 7.23 9.63 -3.29
CA GLY A 36 7.43 9.21 -4.69
C GLY A 36 7.15 7.73 -5.00
N GLN A 37 6.62 6.95 -4.06
CA GLN A 37 6.30 5.53 -4.28
C GLN A 37 5.17 5.37 -5.28
N VAL A 38 5.46 4.63 -6.36
CA VAL A 38 4.50 4.33 -7.44
C VAL A 38 3.74 3.02 -7.21
N SER A 39 4.05 2.32 -6.12
CA SER A 39 3.48 1.03 -5.76
C SER A 39 3.38 0.86 -4.25
N ALA A 40 2.31 0.21 -3.81
CA ALA A 40 2.10 -0.22 -2.44
C ALA A 40 2.71 -1.59 -2.18
N VAL A 41 3.10 -1.85 -0.93
CA VAL A 41 3.54 -3.17 -0.49
C VAL A 41 2.32 -4.09 -0.37
N THR A 42 2.42 -5.30 -0.91
CA THR A 42 1.40 -6.33 -0.74
C THR A 42 1.89 -7.46 0.15
N PHE A 43 0.96 -8.03 0.91
CA PHE A 43 1.18 -9.21 1.72
C PHE A 43 0.56 -10.42 1.04
N LYS A 44 1.14 -11.60 1.25
CA LYS A 44 0.64 -12.85 0.66
C LYS A 44 -0.76 -13.23 1.13
N ASN A 45 -1.09 -12.87 2.38
CA ASN A 45 -2.37 -13.18 3.01
C ASN A 45 -2.60 -12.25 4.20
N GLU A 46 -3.82 -12.26 4.71
CA GLU A 46 -4.24 -11.36 5.80
C GLU A 46 -3.50 -11.65 7.11
N SER A 47 -3.16 -12.91 7.39
CA SER A 47 -2.40 -13.27 8.60
C SER A 47 -0.99 -12.69 8.60
N ASP A 48 -0.35 -12.65 7.44
CA ASP A 48 0.98 -12.04 7.25
C ASP A 48 0.90 -10.52 7.45
N ALA A 49 -0.13 -9.89 6.87
CA ALA A 49 -0.40 -8.47 7.05
C ALA A 49 -0.69 -8.11 8.52
N LYS A 50 -1.47 -8.94 9.23
CA LYS A 50 -1.75 -8.80 10.67
C LYS A 50 -0.47 -8.92 11.50
N SER A 51 0.32 -9.97 11.26
CA SER A 51 1.58 -10.17 11.96
C SER A 51 2.55 -9.01 11.75
N TYR A 52 2.58 -8.43 10.55
CA TYR A 52 3.37 -7.23 10.26
C TYR A 52 2.88 -6.02 11.05
N VAL A 53 1.57 -5.77 11.09
CA VAL A 53 0.99 -4.67 11.86
C VAL A 53 1.21 -4.85 13.37
N GLU A 54 1.10 -6.08 13.89
CA GLU A 54 1.40 -6.41 15.29
C GLU A 54 2.88 -6.21 15.64
N SER A 55 3.77 -6.23 14.65
CA SER A 55 5.20 -5.95 14.86
C SER A 55 5.52 -4.47 14.98
N TRP A 56 4.57 -3.57 14.71
CA TRP A 56 4.78 -2.14 14.81
C TRP A 56 4.91 -1.71 16.28
N GLU A 57 5.87 -0.83 16.54
CA GLU A 57 6.06 -0.22 17.88
C GLU A 57 5.03 0.89 18.17
N CYS A 58 4.20 1.24 17.18
CA CYS A 58 3.15 2.25 17.27
C CYS A 58 1.77 1.61 17.08
N GLU A 59 0.74 2.26 17.59
CA GLU A 59 -0.64 1.82 17.36
C GLU A 59 -1.01 1.98 15.88
N PRO A 60 -1.62 0.94 15.26
CA PRO A 60 -2.13 1.05 13.91
C PRO A 60 -3.31 2.02 13.83
N PRO A 61 -3.66 2.50 12.62
CA PRO A 61 -4.86 3.30 12.41
C PRO A 61 -6.11 2.57 12.90
N VAL A 62 -7.01 3.28 13.60
CA VAL A 62 -8.25 2.69 14.16
C VAL A 62 -9.16 2.12 13.07
N ASP A 63 -9.12 2.70 11.88
CA ASP A 63 -9.91 2.32 10.72
C ASP A 63 -9.13 1.44 9.71
N LEU A 64 -8.01 0.85 10.15
CA LEU A 64 -7.20 -0.05 9.33
C LEU A 64 -8.02 -1.23 8.81
N GLN A 65 -7.95 -1.45 7.50
CA GLN A 65 -8.61 -2.50 6.77
C GLN A 65 -7.60 -3.26 5.91
N TYR A 66 -7.89 -4.54 5.68
CA TYR A 66 -7.13 -5.43 4.84
C TYR A 66 -7.88 -5.60 3.51
N LEU A 67 -7.36 -5.01 2.43
CA LEU A 67 -8.00 -5.07 1.12
C LEU A 67 -7.33 -6.10 0.22
N SER A 68 -8.10 -7.00 -0.37
CA SER A 68 -7.59 -7.93 -1.37
C SER A 68 -7.38 -7.22 -2.71
N VAL A 69 -6.15 -7.31 -3.25
CA VAL A 69 -5.76 -6.75 -4.54
C VAL A 69 -5.27 -7.86 -5.47
N LYS A 70 -5.57 -7.72 -6.75
CA LYS A 70 -4.96 -8.54 -7.80
C LYS A 70 -3.83 -7.76 -8.43
N THR A 71 -2.63 -8.32 -8.41
CA THR A 71 -1.46 -7.66 -8.98
C THR A 71 -0.64 -8.59 -9.84
N VAL A 72 0.05 -8.04 -10.84
CA VAL A 72 1.02 -8.78 -11.66
C VAL A 72 2.33 -9.09 -10.91
N SER A 73 2.58 -8.45 -9.76
CA SER A 73 3.79 -8.57 -8.96
C SER A 73 3.51 -9.24 -7.61
N GLU A 74 4.37 -10.15 -7.17
CA GLU A 74 4.10 -10.94 -5.95
C GLU A 74 4.13 -10.12 -4.64
N HIS A 75 4.85 -8.99 -4.61
CA HIS A 75 5.09 -8.21 -3.38
C HIS A 75 4.77 -6.71 -3.50
N SER A 76 4.24 -6.27 -4.65
CA SER A 76 3.87 -4.88 -4.83
C SER A 76 2.65 -4.74 -5.73
N ALA A 77 1.78 -3.78 -5.42
CA ALA A 77 0.66 -3.40 -6.27
C ALA A 77 0.84 -1.95 -6.75
N THR A 78 0.66 -1.72 -8.04
CA THR A 78 0.68 -0.38 -8.64
C THR A 78 -0.54 0.43 -8.20
N ILE A 79 -0.47 1.76 -8.32
CA ILE A 79 -1.61 2.67 -8.04
C ILE A 79 -2.89 2.19 -8.72
N LYS A 80 -2.80 1.80 -9.99
CA LYS A 80 -3.95 1.32 -10.75
C LYS A 80 -4.57 0.06 -10.14
N GLU A 81 -3.74 -0.91 -9.76
CA GLU A 81 -4.20 -2.16 -9.15
C GLU A 81 -4.84 -1.91 -7.78
N CYS A 82 -4.28 -1.00 -6.98
CA CYS A 82 -4.88 -0.57 -5.72
C CYS A 82 -6.25 0.11 -5.92
N VAL A 83 -6.38 0.94 -6.95
CA VAL A 83 -7.67 1.58 -7.30
C VAL A 83 -8.70 0.56 -7.75
N GLU A 84 -8.31 -0.45 -8.52
CA GLU A 84 -9.19 -1.56 -8.91
C GLU A 84 -9.63 -2.40 -7.70
N ALA A 85 -8.83 -2.45 -6.64
CA ALA A 85 -9.19 -3.07 -5.35
C ALA A 85 -10.08 -2.19 -4.46
N GLY A 86 -10.34 -0.94 -4.86
CA GLY A 86 -11.21 -0.01 -4.14
C GLY A 86 -10.49 0.98 -3.23
N ALA A 87 -9.17 1.09 -3.33
CA ALA A 87 -8.43 2.16 -2.67
C ALA A 87 -8.46 3.46 -3.48
N ASP A 88 -8.20 4.60 -2.84
CA ASP A 88 -8.02 5.87 -3.54
C ASP A 88 -6.69 5.91 -4.31
N ALA A 89 -6.71 6.58 -5.46
CA ALA A 89 -5.51 6.85 -6.23
C ALA A 89 -4.65 7.89 -5.50
N TRP A 90 -3.33 7.73 -5.54
CA TRP A 90 -2.39 8.74 -5.04
C TRP A 90 -1.45 9.24 -6.13
N VAL A 91 -0.90 10.42 -5.90
CA VAL A 91 0.10 11.02 -6.77
C VAL A 91 1.48 10.73 -6.17
N PRO A 92 2.32 9.93 -6.84
CA PRO A 92 3.71 9.80 -6.41
C PRO A 92 4.37 11.16 -6.61
N ASP A 93 5.01 11.71 -5.56
CA ASP A 93 5.71 13.00 -5.55
C ASP A 93 6.91 13.02 -6.54
N THR A 94 6.58 12.93 -7.83
CA THR A 94 7.50 12.81 -8.97
C THR A 94 7.48 14.06 -9.83
N GLU A 95 6.64 15.04 -9.49
CA GLU A 95 6.67 16.38 -10.07
C GLU A 95 7.67 17.28 -9.33
N VAL A 96 8.95 16.90 -9.37
CA VAL A 96 10.00 17.92 -9.32
C VAL A 96 9.93 18.67 -10.65
N THR A 97 9.09 19.70 -10.64
CA THR A 97 9.05 20.74 -11.66
C THR A 97 10.48 21.27 -11.83
N LYS A 98 10.97 21.22 -13.06
CA LYS A 98 12.21 21.87 -13.52
C LYS A 98 12.39 23.23 -12.86
N HIS A 99 13.55 23.46 -12.23
CA HIS A 99 14.16 24.78 -12.13
C HIS A 99 15.68 24.68 -12.26
#